data_AF-A0A2G9TG75-F1
#
_entry.id   AF-A0A2G9TG75-F1
#
_cell.length_a   1.000
_cell.length_b   1.000
_cell.length_c   1.000
_cell.angle_alpha   90.00
_cell.angle_beta   90.00
_cell.angle_gamma   90.00
#
_symmetry.space_group_name_H-M   'P 1'
#
loop_
_entity.id
_entity.type
_entity.pdbx_description
1 polymer ?
#
loop_
_entity_poly.entity_id
_entity_poly.type
_entity_poly.pdbx_seq_one_letter_code
_entity_poly.pdbx_strand_id
1 'polypeptide(L)'
;NMASHKDFHHDNAPRHLFTSVDRDAISGATFKAFDNLLSFYNEPDADVQELVTSDWLFAIDAFLDAVTITPVMKRAQQYLTSQGHE
;
A
#
# COMPACT_ATOMS: atom_id res chain seq x y z
N ASN A 1 -3.11 27.16 12.36
CA ASN A 1 -4.40 26.46 12.19
C ASN A 1 -4.09 25.14 11.52
N MET A 2 -3.78 24.13 12.33
CA MET A 2 -3.31 22.82 11.87
C MET A 2 -4.51 22.02 11.34
N ALA A 3 -4.24 21.11 10.38
CA ALA A 3 -5.21 20.24 9.74
C ALA A 3 -6.24 19.71 10.76
N SER A 4 -7.51 20.07 10.57
CA SER A 4 -8.61 19.49 11.33
C SER A 4 -8.59 17.99 11.06
N HIS A 5 -8.27 17.18 12.07
CA HIS A 5 -8.15 15.72 12.03
C HIS A 5 -9.47 14.98 11.69
N LYS A 6 -10.43 15.66 11.08
CA LYS A 6 -11.77 15.16 10.76
C LYS A 6 -12.21 15.41 9.32
N ASP A 7 -11.43 16.19 8.55
CA ASP A 7 -11.74 16.45 7.14
C ASP A 7 -10.54 16.07 6.27
N PHE A 8 -10.58 14.86 5.73
CA PHE A 8 -9.55 14.33 4.83
C PHE A 8 -9.53 15.05 3.47
N HIS A 9 -10.46 15.97 3.21
CA HIS A 9 -10.46 16.81 2.02
C HIS A 9 -9.71 18.14 2.18
N HIS A 10 -9.22 18.45 3.39
CA HIS A 10 -8.59 19.74 3.69
C HIS A 10 -7.06 19.66 3.72
N ASP A 11 -6.45 19.40 2.56
CA ASP A 11 -5.02 19.68 2.37
C ASP A 11 -4.80 21.20 2.33
N ASN A 12 -4.02 21.74 3.27
CA ASN A 12 -3.73 23.17 3.37
C ASN A 12 -2.58 23.60 2.43
N ALA A 13 -1.93 22.67 1.73
CA ALA A 13 -0.89 22.98 0.77
C ALA A 13 -1.52 23.61 -0.50
N PRO A 14 -1.05 24.80 -0.93
CA PRO A 14 -1.59 25.47 -2.12
C PRO A 14 -1.24 24.74 -3.43
N ARG A 15 -0.37 23.73 -3.38
CA ARG A 15 0.07 22.92 -4.52
C ARG A 15 0.33 21.50 -4.06
N HIS A 16 0.02 20.54 -4.92
CA HIS A 16 0.36 19.13 -4.70
C HIS A 16 1.88 18.93 -4.64
N LEU A 17 2.33 18.01 -3.78
CA LEU A 17 3.73 17.61 -3.69
C LEU A 17 4.22 16.97 -5.00
N PHE A 18 3.38 16.13 -5.61
CA PHE A 18 3.63 15.52 -6.91
C PHE A 18 2.75 16.18 -7.97
N THR A 19 3.36 16.71 -9.04
CA THR A 19 2.64 17.29 -10.19
C THR A 19 2.46 16.29 -11.33
N SER A 20 3.31 15.26 -11.38
CA SER A 20 3.20 14.13 -12.29
C SER A 20 3.99 12.94 -11.74
N VAL A 21 3.55 11.73 -12.05
CA VAL A 21 4.30 10.49 -11.82
C VAL A 21 4.45 9.80 -13.17
N ASP A 22 5.63 9.24 -13.42
CA ASP A 22 5.88 8.44 -14.62
C ASP A 22 4.93 7.23 -14.64
N ARG A 23 4.14 7.12 -15.72
CA ARG A 23 3.18 6.04 -15.92
C ARG A 23 3.88 4.69 -16.00
N ASP A 24 5.10 4.65 -16.55
CA ASP A 24 5.84 3.41 -16.70
C ASP A 24 6.32 2.90 -15.34
N ALA A 25 6.71 3.80 -14.44
CA ALA A 25 7.12 3.45 -13.08
C ALA A 25 5.98 2.84 -12.23
N ILE A 26 4.73 3.23 -12.48
CA ILE A 26 3.55 2.69 -11.79
C ILE A 26 2.86 1.56 -12.56
N SER A 27 3.34 1.22 -13.76
CA SER A 27 2.78 0.15 -14.59
C SER A 27 3.21 -1.25 -14.16
N GLY A 28 4.22 -1.35 -13.29
CA GLY A 28 4.78 -2.61 -12.81
C GLY A 28 3.80 -3.42 -11.97
N ALA A 29 3.93 -4.76 -12.03
CA ALA A 29 3.03 -5.68 -11.36
C ALA A 29 2.92 -5.43 -9.85
N THR A 30 4.05 -5.12 -9.20
CA THR A 30 4.09 -4.83 -7.76
C THR A 30 3.33 -3.56 -7.40
N PHE A 31 3.50 -2.48 -8.16
CA PHE A 31 2.76 -1.24 -7.89
C PHE A 31 1.27 -1.41 -8.15
N LYS A 32 0.87 -2.10 -9.23
CA LYS A 32 -0.54 -2.40 -9.52
C LYS A 32 -1.21 -3.21 -8.42
N ALA A 33 -0.54 -4.25 -7.91
CA ALA A 33 -1.07 -5.05 -6.83
C ALA A 33 -1.20 -4.23 -5.53
N PHE A 34 -0.22 -3.36 -5.26
CA PHE A 34 -0.27 -2.43 -4.13
C PHE A 34 -1.39 -1.40 -4.25
N ASP A 35 -1.53 -0.75 -5.40
CA ASP A 35 -2.58 0.23 -5.69
C ASP A 35 -3.99 -0.39 -5.57
N ASN A 36 -4.15 -1.63 -6.06
CA ASN A 36 -5.38 -2.40 -5.86
C ASN A 36 -5.67 -2.65 -4.38
N LEU A 37 -4.66 -3.05 -3.59
CA LEU A 37 -4.83 -3.25 -2.14
C LEU A 37 -5.17 -1.94 -1.40
N LEU A 38 -4.56 -0.82 -1.79
CA LEU A 38 -4.85 0.49 -1.19
C LEU A 38 -6.31 0.93 -1.41
N SER A 39 -6.96 0.45 -2.46
CA SER A 39 -8.36 0.80 -2.75
C SER A 39 -9.35 0.37 -1.65
N PHE A 40 -8.97 -0.60 -0.81
CA PHE A 40 -9.76 -1.05 0.35
C PHE A 40 -9.61 -0.17 1.60
N TYR A 41 -8.65 0.77 1.62
CA TYR A 41 -8.37 1.65 2.77
C TYR A 41 -8.72 3.12 2.49
N ASN A 42 -9.73 3.36 1.66
CA ASN A 42 -10.13 4.70 1.20
C ASN A 42 -11.02 5.48 2.18
N GLU A 43 -11.53 4.83 3.23
CA GLU A 43 -12.39 5.44 4.26
C GLU A 43 -11.77 5.24 5.66
N PRO A 44 -10.75 6.03 6.04
CA PRO A 44 -10.10 5.89 7.33
C PRO A 44 -11.02 6.38 8.47
N ASP A 45 -11.65 5.44 9.18
CA ASP A 45 -12.40 5.68 10.41
C ASP A 45 -11.99 4.65 11.48
N ALA A 46 -11.38 5.14 12.57
CA ALA A 46 -10.90 4.28 13.65
C ALA A 46 -12.04 3.74 14.55
N ASP A 47 -13.23 4.33 14.47
CA ASP A 47 -14.40 3.92 15.25
C ASP A 47 -15.28 2.90 14.50
N VAL A 48 -14.97 2.62 13.24
CA VAL A 48 -15.67 1.64 12.40
C VAL A 48 -14.81 0.38 12.24
N GLN A 49 -15.38 -0.78 12.58
CA GLN A 49 -14.70 -2.05 12.35
C GLN A 49 -14.56 -2.33 10.85
N GLU A 50 -13.33 -2.58 10.40
CA GLU A 50 -13.06 -3.00 9.03
C GLU A 50 -13.77 -4.32 8.70
N LEU A 51 -14.51 -4.35 7.59
CA LEU A 51 -15.11 -5.56 7.07
C LEU A 51 -14.20 -6.17 6.00
N VAL A 52 -13.43 -7.20 6.39
CA VAL A 52 -12.57 -7.92 5.46
C VAL A 52 -13.42 -8.80 4.54
N THR A 53 -13.47 -8.44 3.26
CA THR A 53 -14.18 -9.19 2.22
C THR A 53 -13.27 -10.22 1.55
N SER A 54 -13.84 -11.13 0.76
CA SER A 54 -13.07 -12.08 -0.06
C SER A 54 -12.17 -11.39 -1.05
N ASP A 55 -12.63 -10.28 -1.65
CA ASP A 55 -11.88 -9.53 -2.65
C ASP A 55 -10.68 -8.82 -2.02
N TRP A 56 -10.83 -8.38 -0.76
CA TRP A 56 -9.74 -7.81 0.02
C TRP A 56 -8.68 -8.88 0.32
N LEU A 57 -9.08 -10.08 0.77
CA LEU A 57 -8.13 -11.19 0.98
C LEU A 57 -7.39 -11.55 -0.31
N PHE A 58 -8.10 -11.60 -1.44
CA PHE A 58 -7.49 -11.83 -2.75
C PHE A 58 -6.47 -10.72 -3.11
N ALA A 59 -6.77 -9.45 -2.81
CA ALA A 59 -5.85 -8.35 -3.04
C ALA A 59 -4.60 -8.43 -2.14
N ILE A 60 -4.73 -8.90 -0.90
CA ILE A 60 -3.60 -9.15 0.00
C ILE A 60 -2.70 -10.24 -0.59
N ASP A 61 -3.27 -11.38 -0.96
CA ASP A 61 -2.51 -12.51 -1.53
C ASP A 61 -1.82 -12.10 -2.84
N ALA A 62 -2.52 -11.41 -3.73
CA ALA A 62 -1.96 -10.92 -4.98
C ALA A 62 -0.79 -9.94 -4.77
N PHE A 63 -0.86 -9.09 -3.74
CA PHE A 63 0.25 -8.22 -3.37
C PHE A 63 1.45 -9.01 -2.82
N LEU A 64 1.21 -9.96 -1.92
CA LEU A 64 2.25 -10.83 -1.36
C LEU A 64 2.95 -11.64 -2.45
N ASP A 65 2.21 -12.25 -3.37
CA ASP A 65 2.77 -12.97 -4.52
C ASP A 65 3.63 -12.04 -5.39
N ALA A 66 3.16 -10.82 -5.65
CA ALA A 66 3.89 -9.87 -6.47
C ALA A 66 5.20 -9.37 -5.82
N VAL A 67 5.23 -9.17 -4.50
CA VAL A 67 6.46 -8.70 -3.81
C VAL A 67 7.44 -9.83 -3.51
N THR A 68 6.97 -11.02 -3.16
CA THR A 68 7.84 -12.13 -2.70
C THR A 68 8.73 -12.68 -3.81
N ILE A 69 8.29 -12.61 -5.08
CA ILE A 69 9.11 -13.06 -6.21
C ILE A 69 10.27 -12.10 -6.54
N THR A 70 10.25 -10.88 -6.01
CA THR A 70 11.25 -9.85 -6.32
C THR A 70 12.62 -10.21 -5.74
N PRO A 71 13.72 -9.78 -6.37
CA PRO A 71 15.06 -9.96 -5.82
C PRO A 71 15.24 -9.32 -4.44
N VAL A 72 14.55 -8.21 -4.17
CA VAL A 72 14.58 -7.52 -2.89
C VAL A 72 14.00 -8.41 -1.79
N MET A 73 12.81 -8.98 -2.00
CA MET A 73 12.22 -9.84 -0.98
C MET A 73 12.93 -11.17 -0.80
N LYS A 74 13.49 -11.74 -1.87
CA LYS A 74 14.34 -12.93 -1.75
C LYS A 74 15.58 -12.66 -0.88
N ARG A 75 16.21 -11.49 -1.00
CA ARG A 75 17.33 -11.09 -0.13
C ARG A 75 16.89 -10.85 1.31
N ALA A 76 15.75 -10.21 1.52
CA ALA A 76 15.20 -10.02 2.86
C ALA A 76 14.88 -11.36 3.53
N GLN A 77 14.28 -12.31 2.81
CA GLN A 77 14.03 -13.67 3.29
C GLN A 77 15.35 -14.37 3.68
N GLN A 78 16.35 -14.35 2.80
CA GLN A 78 17.67 -14.93 3.08
C GLN A 78 18.31 -14.34 4.34
N TYR A 79 18.20 -13.03 4.51
CA TYR A 79 18.69 -12.36 5.71
C TYR A 79 17.97 -12.86 6.96
N LEU A 80 16.63 -12.89 6.96
CA LEU A 80 15.85 -13.37 8.11
C LEU A 80 16.18 -14.83 8.47
N THR A 81 16.27 -15.71 7.47
CA THR A 81 16.70 -17.10 7.68
C THR A 81 18.10 -17.19 8.28
N SER A 82 19.04 -16.32 7.86
CA SER A 82 20.39 -16.29 8.44
C SER A 82 20.42 -15.87 9.91
N GLN A 83 19.40 -15.15 10.38
CA GLN A 83 19.26 -14.71 11.78
C GLN A 83 18.46 -15.73 12.63
N GLY A 84 18.03 -16.86 12.04
CA GLY A 84 17.22 -17.86 12.73
C GLY A 84 15.72 -17.50 12.83
N HIS A 85 15.26 -16.56 12.01
CA HIS A 85 13.82 -16.29 11.84
C HIS A 85 13.33 -17.10 10.64
N GLU A 86 12.52 -18.12 10.90
CA GLU A 86 11.80 -18.93 9.89
C GLU A 86 10.44 -18.32 9.56
#